data_AF-A0A6H2A3I9-F1
#
_entry.id   AF-A0A6H2A3I9-F1
#
_cell.length_a   1.000
_cell.length_b   1.000
_cell.length_c   1.000
_cell.angle_alpha   90.00
_cell.angle_beta   90.00
_cell.angle_gamma   90.00
#
_symmetry.space_group_name_H-M   'P 1'
#
loop_
_entity.id
_entity.type
_entity.pdbx_description
1 polymer ?
#
loop_
_entity_poly.entity_id
_entity_poly.type
_entity_poly.pdbx_seq_one_letter_code
_entity_poly.pdbx_strand_id
1 'polypeptide(L)'
;NVYHRQGYHGKDLDNYVLWTKVYVAFPDLMARMTKGWISPEDVSKELVRLGMPPDRVEEMIQTKIKAEQPERTEKERDITKTDIYKGVKQGVITRGEAVELLMDLGFVEDEAVYLLEINIPPDEEDEVVKERELSKGDIFKAIKLGTITPAEGETKLIGIRYSASDARFLVDLTVKSKDLTKSDILKKFREEIITEDRVLTMLQDEGFSKEEADFLLMQPPEEEIVVAKGKEASKTDIITGVKKGLITSETAYIMLQDIGFTPEASSFILQVRAETSPFSPINFAEFKDLTTKYKIAAGREVKPMPEELKKAAAEVVRLTGEVEALEESIKEEQGKLIELEPRPEEAEARLTELQVARNRAISELERVKSEYESKLAEWRHGG
;
A
#
# COMPACT_ATOMS: atom_id res chain seq x y z
N ASN A 1 -47.23 -33.33 -0.84
CA ASN A 1 -45.77 -33.31 -1.14
C ASN A 1 -45.59 -32.61 -2.49
N VAL A 2 -44.84 -31.50 -2.54
CA VAL A 2 -44.64 -30.67 -3.76
C VAL A 2 -44.14 -31.51 -4.94
N TYR A 3 -43.27 -32.48 -4.66
CA TYR A 3 -42.66 -33.34 -5.67
C TYR A 3 -43.62 -34.33 -6.34
N HIS A 4 -44.64 -34.82 -5.62
CA HIS A 4 -45.69 -35.65 -6.24
C HIS A 4 -46.51 -34.87 -7.27
N ARG A 5 -46.70 -33.56 -7.06
CA ARG A 5 -47.39 -32.69 -8.02
C ARG A 5 -46.53 -32.37 -9.23
N GLN A 6 -45.22 -32.54 -9.12
CA GLN A 6 -44.25 -32.40 -10.20
C GLN A 6 -43.98 -33.71 -10.95
N GLY A 7 -44.73 -34.78 -10.65
CA GLY A 7 -44.65 -36.07 -11.35
C GLY A 7 -43.58 -37.03 -10.84
N TYR A 8 -42.90 -36.73 -9.74
CA TYR A 8 -41.96 -37.66 -9.11
C TYR A 8 -42.72 -38.69 -8.28
N HIS A 9 -42.52 -39.97 -8.60
CA HIS A 9 -43.16 -41.09 -7.93
C HIS A 9 -42.15 -42.20 -7.62
N GLY A 10 -42.43 -43.00 -6.58
CA GLY A 10 -41.62 -44.16 -6.21
C GLY A 10 -40.15 -43.82 -5.91
N LYS A 11 -39.23 -44.63 -6.44
CA LYS A 11 -37.79 -44.53 -6.16
C LYS A 11 -37.17 -43.19 -6.53
N ASP A 12 -37.69 -42.53 -7.57
CA ASP A 12 -37.17 -41.23 -8.02
C ASP A 12 -37.48 -40.14 -7.00
N LEU A 13 -38.66 -40.19 -6.38
CA LEU A 13 -39.03 -39.27 -5.32
C LEU A 13 -38.17 -39.49 -4.07
N ASP A 14 -37.95 -40.74 -3.67
CA ASP A 14 -37.16 -41.08 -2.48
C ASP A 14 -35.70 -40.61 -2.65
N ASN A 15 -35.13 -40.81 -3.84
CA ASN A 15 -33.81 -40.30 -4.20
C ASN A 15 -33.76 -38.77 -4.15
N TYR A 16 -34.77 -38.07 -4.70
CA TYR A 16 -34.79 -36.60 -4.72
C TYR A 16 -34.87 -36.00 -3.31
N VAL A 17 -35.70 -36.59 -2.45
CA VAL A 17 -35.82 -36.20 -1.04
C VAL A 17 -34.51 -36.44 -0.30
N LEU A 18 -33.87 -37.59 -0.52
CA LEU A 18 -32.58 -37.92 0.06
C LEU A 18 -31.52 -36.88 -0.35
N TRP A 19 -31.35 -36.63 -1.64
CA TRP A 19 -30.38 -35.65 -2.13
C TRP A 19 -30.66 -34.25 -1.61
N THR A 20 -31.92 -33.83 -1.52
CA THR A 20 -32.26 -32.51 -0.98
C THR A 20 -31.80 -32.36 0.48
N LYS A 21 -32.01 -33.38 1.33
CA LYS A 21 -31.53 -33.36 2.72
C LYS A 21 -30.01 -33.28 2.79
N VAL A 22 -29.33 -34.08 1.98
CA VAL A 22 -27.86 -34.10 1.89
C VAL A 22 -27.32 -32.75 1.44
N TYR A 23 -27.81 -32.19 0.32
CA TYR A 23 -27.33 -30.91 -0.22
C TYR A 23 -27.57 -29.73 0.72
N VAL A 24 -28.64 -29.75 1.51
CA VAL A 24 -28.91 -28.71 2.52
C VAL A 24 -27.98 -28.83 3.72
N ALA A 25 -27.70 -30.04 4.20
CA ALA A 25 -26.86 -30.27 5.38
C ALA A 25 -25.36 -30.22 5.08
N PHE A 26 -24.94 -30.61 3.88
CA PHE A 26 -23.52 -30.82 3.55
C PHE A 26 -22.64 -29.57 3.67
N PRO A 27 -23.05 -28.35 3.22
CA PRO A 27 -22.24 -27.15 3.39
C PRO A 27 -21.94 -26.82 4.87
N ASP A 28 -22.92 -27.00 5.76
CA ASP A 28 -22.73 -26.79 7.20
C ASP A 28 -21.81 -27.87 7.81
N LEU A 29 -21.99 -29.14 7.43
CA LEU A 29 -21.10 -30.22 7.86
C LEU A 29 -19.64 -29.97 7.44
N MET A 30 -19.41 -29.53 6.20
CA MET A 30 -18.07 -29.16 5.72
C MET A 30 -17.50 -27.97 6.48
N ALA A 31 -18.29 -26.91 6.71
CA ALA A 31 -17.84 -25.75 7.47
C ALA A 31 -17.44 -26.10 8.91
N ARG A 32 -18.17 -27.01 9.57
CA ARG A 32 -17.82 -27.51 10.90
C ARG A 32 -16.56 -28.35 10.89
N MET A 33 -16.38 -29.19 9.86
CA MET A 33 -15.19 -30.02 9.68
C MET A 33 -13.94 -29.17 9.43
N THR A 34 -14.01 -28.17 8.53
CA THR A 34 -12.89 -27.25 8.24
C THR A 34 -12.50 -26.43 9.48
N LYS A 35 -13.46 -26.11 10.37
CA LYS A 35 -13.19 -25.46 11.66
C LYS A 35 -12.70 -26.41 12.75
N GLY A 36 -12.57 -27.71 12.46
CA GLY A 36 -12.16 -28.74 13.43
C GLY A 36 -13.19 -29.05 14.50
N TRP A 37 -14.46 -28.67 14.33
CA TRP A 37 -15.53 -28.92 15.30
C TRP A 37 -16.09 -30.34 15.23
N ILE A 38 -15.99 -30.99 14.07
CA ILE A 38 -16.38 -32.38 13.85
C ILE A 38 -15.31 -33.08 13.02
N SER A 39 -15.14 -34.39 13.23
CA SER A 39 -14.20 -35.20 12.46
C SER A 39 -14.79 -35.63 11.10
N PRO A 40 -13.97 -36.08 10.14
CA PRO A 40 -14.46 -36.70 8.89
C PRO A 40 -15.36 -37.92 9.12
N GLU A 41 -15.11 -38.67 10.20
CA GLU A 41 -15.96 -39.80 10.60
C GLU A 41 -17.35 -39.33 11.06
N ASP A 42 -17.42 -38.17 11.73
CA ASP A 42 -18.70 -37.59 12.16
C ASP A 42 -19.52 -37.07 10.96
N VAL A 43 -18.85 -36.47 9.96
CA VAL A 43 -19.48 -36.13 8.68
C VAL A 43 -20.06 -37.38 8.02
N SER A 44 -19.31 -38.48 8.02
CA SER A 44 -19.75 -39.76 7.45
C SER A 44 -21.00 -40.30 8.17
N LYS A 45 -20.97 -40.33 9.51
CA LYS A 45 -22.10 -40.79 10.34
C LYS A 45 -23.36 -39.94 10.10
N GLU A 46 -23.20 -38.63 9.96
CA GLU A 46 -24.31 -37.71 9.70
C GLU A 46 -24.92 -37.92 8.32
N LEU A 47 -24.11 -38.11 7.29
CA LEU A 47 -24.60 -38.39 5.94
C LEU A 47 -25.34 -39.74 5.86
N VAL A 48 -24.84 -40.78 6.56
CA VAL A 48 -25.54 -42.06 6.69
C VAL A 48 -26.87 -41.88 7.44
N ARG A 49 -26.90 -41.08 8.52
CA ARG A 49 -28.12 -40.77 9.28
C ARG A 49 -29.18 -40.06 8.44
N LEU A 50 -28.77 -39.26 7.46
CA LEU A 50 -29.66 -38.60 6.50
C LEU A 50 -30.21 -39.56 5.43
N GLY A 51 -29.73 -40.81 5.39
CA GLY A 51 -30.18 -41.88 4.51
C GLY A 51 -29.27 -42.14 3.31
N MET A 52 -28.06 -41.57 3.27
CA MET A 52 -27.12 -41.84 2.20
C MET A 52 -26.48 -43.24 2.37
N PRO A 53 -26.42 -44.08 1.33
CA PRO A 53 -25.71 -45.35 1.37
C PRO A 53 -24.22 -45.16 1.75
N PRO A 54 -23.64 -45.98 2.63
CA PRO A 54 -22.26 -45.81 3.11
C PRO A 54 -21.21 -45.70 1.99
N ASP A 55 -21.35 -46.52 0.95
CA ASP A 55 -20.50 -46.57 -0.22
C ASP A 55 -20.55 -45.28 -1.05
N ARG A 56 -21.71 -44.58 -1.08
CA ARG A 56 -21.83 -43.23 -1.67
C ARG A 56 -21.28 -42.13 -0.78
N VAL A 57 -21.35 -42.29 0.55
CA VAL A 57 -20.73 -41.36 1.50
C VAL A 57 -19.21 -41.34 1.31
N GLU A 58 -18.60 -42.51 1.18
CA GLU A 58 -17.16 -42.64 0.94
C GLU A 58 -16.75 -41.96 -0.37
N GLU A 59 -17.46 -42.22 -1.46
CA GLU A 59 -17.21 -41.56 -2.76
C GLU A 59 -17.37 -40.03 -2.67
N MET A 60 -18.42 -39.56 -1.99
CA MET A 60 -18.67 -38.12 -1.82
C MET A 60 -17.58 -37.45 -0.98
N ILE A 61 -17.11 -38.12 0.06
CA ILE A 61 -15.98 -37.67 0.88
C ILE A 61 -14.70 -37.66 0.05
N GLN A 62 -14.36 -38.73 -0.66
CA GLN A 62 -13.15 -38.78 -1.48
C GLN A 62 -13.14 -37.74 -2.60
N THR A 63 -14.29 -37.39 -3.17
CA THR A 63 -14.40 -36.41 -4.26
C THR A 63 -14.44 -34.96 -3.77
N LYS A 64 -15.02 -34.71 -2.59
CA LYS A 64 -15.16 -33.35 -2.02
C LYS A 64 -14.07 -32.98 -1.00
N ILE A 65 -13.46 -33.98 -0.37
CA ILE A 65 -12.33 -33.86 0.58
C ILE A 65 -11.00 -34.22 -0.13
N LYS A 66 -10.98 -34.23 -1.48
CA LYS A 66 -9.81 -34.60 -2.26
C LYS A 66 -8.67 -33.59 -2.05
N ALA A 67 -7.81 -33.89 -1.08
CA ALA A 67 -6.50 -33.30 -0.84
C ALA A 67 -6.40 -31.78 -1.01
N GLU A 68 -7.34 -31.02 -0.43
CA GLU A 68 -6.92 -29.83 0.28
C GLU A 68 -6.04 -30.35 1.42
N GLN A 69 -4.74 -30.53 1.14
CA GLN A 69 -3.74 -30.39 2.20
C GLN A 69 -4.15 -29.12 2.93
N PRO A 70 -4.34 -29.17 4.26
CA PRO A 70 -4.93 -28.07 5.00
C PRO A 70 -4.28 -26.78 4.50
N GLU A 71 -5.09 -25.89 3.92
CA GLU A 71 -4.68 -24.51 3.75
C GLU A 71 -4.27 -24.09 5.15
N ARG A 72 -2.94 -24.05 5.38
CA ARG A 72 -2.33 -23.67 6.64
C ARG A 72 -2.97 -22.33 6.96
N THR A 73 -3.87 -22.35 7.94
CA THR A 73 -4.66 -21.19 8.31
C THR A 73 -3.74 -19.99 8.42
N GLU A 74 -4.04 -18.98 7.60
CA GLU A 74 -3.29 -17.76 7.36
C GLU A 74 -2.79 -17.10 8.66
N LYS A 75 -1.60 -17.50 9.14
CA LYS A 75 -0.66 -16.66 9.93
C LYS A 75 0.65 -17.34 10.31
N GLU A 76 0.82 -18.63 10.07
CA GLU A 76 2.17 -19.16 9.87
C GLU A 76 2.53 -18.84 8.43
N ARG A 77 3.16 -17.68 8.21
CA ARG A 77 3.81 -17.44 6.93
C ARG A 77 4.82 -18.56 6.77
N ASP A 78 4.53 -19.50 5.87
CA ASP A 78 5.52 -20.47 5.44
C ASP A 78 6.79 -19.69 5.10
N ILE A 79 7.86 -20.06 5.79
CA ILE A 79 9.14 -19.42 5.61
C ILE A 79 9.49 -19.51 4.13
N THR A 80 9.58 -18.35 3.46
CA THR A 80 9.87 -18.37 2.03
C THR A 80 11.37 -18.59 1.83
N LYS A 81 11.80 -19.08 0.67
CA LYS A 81 13.23 -19.15 0.32
C LYS A 81 13.95 -17.83 0.58
N THR A 82 13.29 -16.71 0.24
CA THR A 82 13.81 -15.36 0.45
C THR A 82 14.02 -15.03 1.93
N ASP A 83 13.13 -15.51 2.81
CA ASP A 83 13.26 -15.31 4.25
C ASP A 83 14.39 -16.15 4.82
N ILE A 84 14.57 -17.39 4.35
CA ILE A 84 15.72 -18.24 4.68
C ILE A 84 17.03 -17.53 4.27
N TYR A 85 17.11 -17.03 3.03
CA TYR A 85 18.31 -16.34 2.55
C TYR A 85 18.63 -15.09 3.37
N LYS A 86 17.61 -14.31 3.74
CA LYS A 86 17.78 -13.14 4.62
C LYS A 86 18.24 -13.55 6.01
N GLY A 87 17.71 -14.65 6.55
CA GLY A 87 18.11 -15.18 7.85
C GLY A 87 19.60 -15.50 7.89
N VAL A 88 20.13 -16.15 6.85
CA VAL A 88 21.56 -16.43 6.73
C VAL A 88 22.38 -15.15 6.54
N LYS A 89 21.98 -14.24 5.65
CA LYS A 89 22.67 -12.94 5.45
C LYS A 89 22.71 -12.07 6.71
N GLN A 90 21.70 -12.19 7.55
CA GLN A 90 21.62 -11.48 8.82
C GLN A 90 22.29 -12.25 9.96
N GLY A 91 22.87 -13.43 9.69
CA GLY A 91 23.47 -14.32 10.68
C GLY A 91 22.51 -14.78 11.78
N VAL A 92 21.20 -14.76 11.49
CA VAL A 92 20.15 -15.23 12.39
C VAL A 92 20.09 -16.76 12.41
N ILE A 93 20.40 -17.38 11.27
CA ILE A 93 20.56 -18.82 11.10
C ILE A 93 21.85 -19.11 10.32
N THR A 94 22.43 -20.26 10.54
CA THR A 94 23.63 -20.74 9.84
C THR A 94 23.28 -21.32 8.47
N ARG A 95 24.29 -21.46 7.59
CA ARG A 95 24.14 -22.16 6.29
C ARG A 95 23.58 -23.57 6.44
N GLY A 96 24.04 -24.32 7.45
CA GLY A 96 23.56 -25.68 7.71
C GLY A 96 22.07 -25.71 8.03
N GLU A 97 21.62 -24.84 8.94
CA GLU A 97 20.19 -24.71 9.28
C GLU A 97 19.36 -24.25 8.07
N ALA A 98 19.92 -23.40 7.21
CA ALA A 98 19.25 -22.98 5.99
C ALA A 98 19.10 -24.10 4.95
N VAL A 99 20.06 -25.03 4.86
CA VAL A 99 19.94 -26.23 4.03
C VAL A 99 18.79 -27.10 4.54
N GLU A 100 18.69 -27.33 5.85
CA GLU A 100 17.59 -28.10 6.46
C GLU A 100 16.22 -27.44 6.18
N LEU A 101 16.09 -26.13 6.35
CA LEU A 101 14.85 -25.39 6.08
C LEU A 101 14.47 -25.41 4.58
N LEU A 102 15.44 -25.40 3.67
CA LEU A 102 15.18 -25.58 2.24
C LEU A 102 14.74 -27.02 1.93
N MET A 103 15.32 -28.02 2.59
CA MET A 103 14.89 -29.41 2.44
C MET A 103 13.44 -29.61 2.90
N ASP A 104 13.02 -28.94 3.98
CA ASP A 104 11.63 -28.94 4.45
C ASP A 104 10.66 -28.29 3.44
N LEU A 105 11.14 -27.37 2.60
CA LEU A 105 10.39 -26.81 1.47
C LEU A 105 10.39 -27.70 0.22
N GLY A 106 11.01 -28.88 0.29
CA GLY A 106 11.04 -29.89 -0.77
C GLY A 106 12.24 -29.82 -1.72
N PHE A 107 13.30 -29.08 -1.38
CA PHE A 107 14.55 -29.09 -2.14
C PHE A 107 15.41 -30.30 -1.76
N VAL A 108 16.15 -30.86 -2.72
CA VAL A 108 17.21 -31.84 -2.40
C VAL A 108 18.44 -31.11 -1.86
N GLU A 109 19.23 -31.79 -1.03
CA GLU A 109 20.38 -31.20 -0.32
C GLU A 109 21.35 -30.46 -1.26
N ASP A 110 21.77 -31.09 -2.36
CA ASP A 110 22.65 -30.47 -3.37
C ASP A 110 22.05 -29.20 -4.00
N GLU A 111 20.73 -29.17 -4.23
CA GLU A 111 20.03 -28.01 -4.77
C GLU A 111 19.94 -26.89 -3.72
N ALA A 112 19.70 -27.23 -2.46
CA ALA A 112 19.68 -26.27 -1.36
C ALA A 112 21.04 -25.59 -1.17
N VAL A 113 22.13 -26.37 -1.20
CA VAL A 113 23.51 -25.84 -1.14
C VAL A 113 23.78 -24.90 -2.32
N TYR A 114 23.45 -25.34 -3.54
CA TYR A 114 23.62 -24.52 -4.75
C TYR A 114 22.83 -23.20 -4.69
N LEU A 115 21.59 -23.24 -4.18
CA LEU A 115 20.77 -22.05 -4.00
C LEU A 115 21.39 -21.06 -3.00
N LEU A 116 21.98 -21.56 -1.91
CA LEU A 116 22.67 -20.72 -0.93
C LEU A 116 23.94 -20.10 -1.52
N GLU A 117 24.74 -20.86 -2.27
CA GLU A 117 25.96 -20.34 -2.93
C GLU A 117 25.67 -19.21 -3.93
N ILE A 118 24.58 -19.32 -4.70
CA ILE A 118 24.18 -18.28 -5.65
C ILE A 118 23.71 -17.01 -4.94
N ASN A 119 22.95 -17.16 -3.85
CA ASN A 119 22.28 -16.03 -3.22
C ASN A 119 23.11 -15.39 -2.10
N ILE A 120 24.09 -16.11 -1.55
CA ILE A 120 24.88 -15.75 -0.37
C ILE A 120 26.35 -16.11 -0.65
N PRO A 121 27.19 -15.15 -1.07
CA PRO A 121 28.60 -15.40 -1.26
C PRO A 121 29.28 -15.80 0.08
N PRO A 122 30.29 -16.69 0.07
CA PRO A 122 30.97 -17.15 1.29
C PRO A 122 31.66 -16.03 2.09
N ASP A 123 31.89 -14.85 1.49
CA ASP A 123 32.54 -13.71 2.15
C ASP A 123 31.60 -12.93 3.11
N GLU A 124 30.31 -13.28 3.21
CA GLU A 124 29.32 -12.55 4.03
C GLU A 124 29.07 -13.17 5.43
N GLU A 125 29.65 -14.31 5.80
CA GLU A 125 29.23 -15.06 7.01
C GLU A 125 29.93 -14.67 8.32
N ASP A 126 31.09 -14.02 8.29
CA ASP A 126 31.92 -13.79 9.48
C ASP A 126 31.64 -12.47 10.24
N GLU A 127 30.58 -11.72 9.90
CA GLU A 127 30.35 -10.38 10.52
C GLU A 127 29.26 -10.32 11.60
N VAL A 128 28.50 -11.38 11.87
CA VAL A 128 27.27 -11.28 12.70
C VAL A 128 27.44 -11.83 14.12
N VAL A 129 28.23 -11.14 14.96
CA VAL A 129 27.82 -10.53 16.25
C VAL A 129 28.92 -9.54 16.62
N LYS A 130 29.22 -8.58 15.74
CA LYS A 130 29.96 -7.40 16.19
C LYS A 130 28.97 -6.43 16.78
N GLU A 131 29.21 -6.01 18.02
CA GLU A 131 28.65 -4.78 18.59
C GLU A 131 28.51 -3.76 17.47
N ARG A 132 27.29 -3.27 17.20
CA ARG A 132 27.01 -2.43 16.01
C ARG A 132 28.13 -1.43 15.81
N GLU A 133 29.02 -1.72 14.85
CA GLU A 133 30.10 -0.82 14.54
C GLU A 133 29.46 0.48 14.07
N LEU A 134 30.01 1.62 14.52
CA LEU A 134 29.46 2.93 14.15
C LEU A 134 29.40 3.04 12.64
N SER A 135 28.22 3.32 12.09
CA SER A 135 28.12 3.56 10.66
C SER A 135 28.92 4.81 10.27
N LYS A 136 29.35 4.90 9.01
CA LYS A 136 29.97 6.13 8.45
C LYS A 136 29.15 7.38 8.79
N GLY A 137 27.82 7.28 8.71
CA GLY A 137 26.91 8.38 9.02
C GLY A 137 26.95 8.80 10.48
N ASP A 138 27.07 7.84 11.40
CA ASP A 138 27.16 8.13 12.84
C ASP A 138 28.50 8.75 13.21
N ILE A 139 29.60 8.30 12.60
CA ILE A 139 30.93 8.90 12.75
C ILE A 139 30.89 10.36 12.28
N PHE A 140 30.33 10.64 11.10
CA PHE A 140 30.21 12.01 10.60
C PHE A 140 29.31 12.89 11.48
N LYS A 141 28.20 12.37 11.99
CA LYS A 141 27.36 13.10 12.94
C LYS A 141 28.14 13.43 14.22
N ALA A 142 28.89 12.48 14.76
CA ALA A 142 29.70 12.69 15.96
C ALA A 142 30.79 13.75 15.73
N ILE A 143 31.46 13.77 14.57
CA ILE A 143 32.40 14.84 14.18
C ILE A 143 31.66 16.18 14.08
N LYS A 144 30.50 16.22 13.40
CA LYS A 144 29.71 17.46 13.24
C LYS A 144 29.20 18.02 14.57
N LEU A 145 28.87 17.15 15.52
CA LEU A 145 28.44 17.50 16.88
C LEU A 145 29.62 17.84 17.80
N GLY A 146 30.87 17.61 17.37
CA GLY A 146 32.06 17.81 18.19
C GLY A 146 32.22 16.79 19.32
N THR A 147 31.48 15.68 19.27
CA THR A 147 31.56 14.59 20.26
C THR A 147 32.86 13.79 20.10
N ILE A 148 33.40 13.74 18.88
CA ILE A 148 34.72 13.19 18.58
C ILE A 148 35.51 14.19 17.73
N THR A 149 36.83 14.16 17.86
CA THR A 149 37.73 14.97 17.05
C THR A 149 37.84 14.44 15.61
N PRO A 150 38.27 15.26 14.64
CA PRO A 150 38.53 14.81 13.26
C PRO A 150 39.50 13.62 13.17
N ALA A 151 40.57 13.61 13.98
CA ALA A 151 41.55 12.52 13.99
C ALA A 151 40.98 11.20 14.55
N GLU A 152 40.12 11.27 15.57
CA GLU A 152 39.38 10.11 16.07
C GLU A 152 38.37 9.61 15.04
N GLY A 153 37.72 10.54 14.31
CA GLY A 153 36.85 10.23 13.19
C GLY A 153 37.57 9.46 12.08
N GLU A 154 38.76 9.92 11.69
CA GLU A 154 39.63 9.25 10.70
C GLU A 154 39.97 7.83 11.16
N THR A 155 40.41 7.68 12.41
CA THR A 155 40.76 6.36 12.99
C THR A 155 39.56 5.41 13.00
N LYS A 156 38.36 5.91 13.33
CA LYS A 156 37.12 5.11 13.32
C LYS A 156 36.69 4.72 11.90
N LEU A 157 36.88 5.59 10.91
CA LEU A 157 36.62 5.28 9.50
C LEU A 157 37.57 4.19 8.98
N ILE A 158 38.85 4.24 9.36
CA ILE A 158 39.81 3.17 9.04
C ILE A 158 39.37 1.85 9.70
N GLY A 159 38.84 1.91 10.92
CA GLY A 159 38.25 0.77 11.62
C GLY A 159 37.13 0.08 10.82
N ILE A 160 36.28 0.86 10.15
CA ILE A 160 35.22 0.35 9.24
C ILE A 160 35.70 0.21 7.79
N ARG A 161 37.00 -0.10 7.59
CA ARG A 161 37.64 -0.49 6.32
C ARG A 161 37.82 0.61 5.27
N TYR A 162 37.71 1.89 5.62
CA TYR A 162 38.18 2.94 4.70
C TYR A 162 39.71 2.96 4.62
N SER A 163 40.26 3.26 3.44
CA SER A 163 41.70 3.54 3.32
C SER A 163 42.05 4.80 4.10
N ALA A 164 43.28 4.93 4.60
CA ALA A 164 43.71 6.12 5.34
C ALA A 164 43.55 7.41 4.51
N SER A 165 43.84 7.36 3.21
CA SER A 165 43.63 8.49 2.30
C SER A 165 42.15 8.86 2.16
N ASP A 166 41.25 7.87 2.03
CA ASP A 166 39.82 8.13 1.89
C ASP A 166 39.20 8.61 3.19
N ALA A 167 39.59 8.03 4.32
CA ALA A 167 39.15 8.43 5.65
C ALA A 167 39.48 9.91 5.90
N ARG A 168 40.73 10.31 5.63
CA ARG A 168 41.17 11.70 5.75
C ARG A 168 40.39 12.63 4.83
N PHE A 169 40.23 12.27 3.55
CA PHE A 169 39.47 13.07 2.59
C PHE A 169 38.00 13.25 3.04
N LEU A 170 37.37 12.19 3.54
CA LEU A 170 35.99 12.20 4.01
C LEU A 170 35.80 13.04 5.28
N VAL A 171 36.76 12.99 6.20
CA VAL A 171 36.78 13.86 7.39
C VAL A 171 36.95 15.31 6.98
N ASP A 172 37.91 15.62 6.11
CA ASP A 172 38.13 16.97 5.59
C ASP A 172 36.87 17.50 4.89
N LEU A 173 36.22 16.68 4.06
CA LEU A 173 34.96 17.04 3.42
C LEU A 173 33.87 17.30 4.44
N THR A 174 33.78 16.49 5.50
CA THR A 174 32.78 16.64 6.56
C THR A 174 32.99 17.93 7.35
N VAL A 175 34.24 18.27 7.65
CA VAL A 175 34.62 19.51 8.35
C VAL A 175 34.39 20.73 7.45
N LYS A 176 34.74 20.66 6.17
CA LYS A 176 34.54 21.73 5.18
C LYS A 176 33.06 21.93 4.81
N SER A 177 32.27 20.86 4.71
CA SER A 177 30.83 20.94 4.39
C SER A 177 29.98 21.58 5.48
N LYS A 178 30.59 21.93 6.62
CA LYS A 178 30.01 22.79 7.63
C LYS A 178 30.47 24.23 7.35
N ASP A 179 30.21 24.71 6.13
CA ASP A 179 30.16 26.15 5.84
C ASP A 179 29.06 26.67 6.76
N LEU A 180 29.46 27.07 7.95
CA LEU A 180 28.54 27.62 8.93
C LEU A 180 28.07 28.90 8.30
N THR A 181 26.78 28.97 7.98
CA THR A 181 26.23 30.20 7.45
C THR A 181 26.56 31.33 8.43
N LYS A 182 26.74 32.55 7.92
CA LYS A 182 26.92 33.74 8.75
C LYS A 182 25.97 33.75 9.96
N SER A 183 24.71 33.37 9.75
CA SER A 183 23.69 33.27 10.79
C SER A 183 24.02 32.23 11.87
N ASP A 184 24.53 31.05 11.49
CA ASP A 184 24.93 30.00 12.44
C ASP A 184 26.15 30.39 13.27
N ILE A 185 27.12 31.07 12.67
CA ILE A 185 28.31 31.59 13.37
C ILE A 185 27.87 32.62 14.43
N LEU A 186 27.07 33.62 14.03
CA LEU A 186 26.58 34.66 14.92
C LEU A 186 25.63 34.11 16.00
N LYS A 187 24.85 33.07 15.69
CA LYS A 187 24.01 32.38 16.68
C LYS A 187 24.86 31.71 17.75
N LYS A 188 25.89 30.94 17.37
CA LYS A 188 26.79 30.28 18.32
C LYS A 188 27.59 31.25 19.18
N PHE A 189 27.96 32.40 18.63
CA PHE A 189 28.60 33.47 19.40
C PHE A 189 27.66 34.00 20.49
N ARG A 190 26.41 34.31 20.12
CA ARG A 190 25.38 34.80 21.06
C ARG A 190 25.02 33.79 22.15
N GLU A 191 25.11 32.50 21.82
CA GLU A 191 24.94 31.39 22.79
C GLU A 191 26.21 31.15 23.65
N GLU A 192 27.25 31.99 23.52
CA GLU A 192 28.55 31.88 24.20
C GLU A 192 29.29 30.56 23.95
N ILE A 193 28.98 29.87 22.84
CA ILE A 193 29.59 28.58 22.47
C ILE A 193 30.99 28.77 21.86
N ILE A 194 31.22 29.91 21.20
CA ILE A 194 32.49 30.28 20.56
C ILE A 194 32.91 31.69 20.97
N THR A 195 34.21 31.92 21.06
CA THR A 195 34.78 33.22 21.47
C THR A 195 34.76 34.25 20.33
N GLU A 196 34.84 35.53 20.67
CA GLU A 196 34.87 36.65 19.72
C GLU A 196 35.98 36.49 18.66
N ASP A 197 37.22 36.22 19.11
CA ASP A 197 38.37 35.97 18.21
C ASP A 197 38.09 34.84 17.20
N ARG A 198 37.39 33.80 17.66
CA ARG A 198 37.06 32.64 16.81
C ARG A 198 36.02 33.00 15.77
N VAL A 199 35.03 33.82 16.13
CA VAL A 199 34.00 34.29 15.21
C VAL A 199 34.59 35.18 14.14
N LEU A 200 35.48 36.11 14.49
CA LEU A 200 36.18 36.96 13.54
C LEU A 200 36.94 36.14 12.50
N THR A 201 37.69 35.12 12.95
CA THR A 201 38.40 34.21 12.05
C THR A 201 37.43 33.49 11.11
N MET A 202 36.33 32.96 11.64
CA MET A 202 35.35 32.21 10.83
C MET A 202 34.59 33.09 9.83
N LEU A 203 34.28 34.34 10.19
CA LEU A 203 33.68 35.29 9.26
C LEU A 203 34.68 35.73 8.18
N GLN A 204 35.96 35.91 8.52
CA GLN A 204 36.99 36.22 7.54
C GLN A 204 37.22 35.06 6.55
N ASP A 205 37.17 33.81 7.01
CA ASP A 205 37.27 32.62 6.17
C ASP A 205 36.08 32.53 5.17
N GLU A 206 34.90 33.03 5.55
CA GLU A 206 33.71 33.17 4.68
C GLU A 206 33.77 34.40 3.75
N GLY A 207 34.88 35.17 3.79
CA GLY A 207 35.13 36.30 2.90
C GLY A 207 34.68 37.67 3.41
N PHE A 208 34.26 37.78 4.68
CA PHE A 208 33.97 39.08 5.30
C PHE A 208 35.28 39.81 5.66
N SER A 209 35.35 41.11 5.41
CA SER A 209 36.43 41.94 5.91
C SER A 209 36.41 42.02 7.44
N LYS A 210 37.53 42.43 8.06
CA LYS A 210 37.61 42.59 9.51
C LYS A 210 36.56 43.57 10.03
N GLU A 211 36.40 44.69 9.33
CA GLU A 211 35.45 45.75 9.67
C GLU A 211 33.99 45.27 9.54
N GLU A 212 33.67 44.45 8.53
CA GLU A 212 32.34 43.84 8.39
C GLU A 212 32.07 42.82 9.50
N ALA A 213 33.06 42.01 9.87
CA ALA A 213 32.92 41.04 10.95
C ALA A 213 32.70 41.74 12.30
N ASP A 214 33.48 42.78 12.61
CA ASP A 214 33.30 43.62 13.81
C ASP A 214 31.91 44.29 13.82
N PHE A 215 31.46 44.80 12.67
CA PHE A 215 30.12 45.40 12.54
C PHE A 215 29.01 44.39 12.84
N LEU A 216 29.13 43.15 12.37
CA LEU A 216 28.15 42.09 12.63
C LEU A 216 28.09 41.66 14.10
N LEU A 217 29.22 41.75 14.81
CA LEU A 217 29.27 41.46 16.25
C LEU A 217 28.65 42.56 17.10
N MET A 218 28.68 43.81 16.62
CA MET A 218 28.05 44.94 17.30
C MET A 218 26.53 45.02 17.08
N GLN A 219 25.97 44.31 16.10
CA GLN A 219 24.53 44.31 15.91
C GLN A 219 23.85 43.60 17.08
N PRO A 220 22.94 44.28 17.82
CA PRO A 220 22.15 43.62 18.83
C PRO A 220 21.38 42.47 18.17
N PRO A 221 21.11 41.36 18.87
CA PRO A 221 20.31 40.29 18.31
C PRO A 221 19.01 40.91 17.80
N GLU A 222 18.75 40.78 16.49
CA GLU A 222 17.39 40.95 16.01
C GLU A 222 16.57 39.99 16.85
N GLU A 223 15.75 40.53 17.74
CA GLU A 223 14.74 39.76 18.44
C GLU A 223 13.84 39.22 17.35
N GLU A 224 14.15 38.01 16.87
CA GLU A 224 13.20 37.22 16.11
C GLU A 224 12.01 37.09 17.06
N ILE A 225 11.00 37.92 16.83
CA ILE A 225 9.69 37.74 17.44
C ILE A 225 9.22 36.41 16.84
N VAL A 226 9.56 35.32 17.51
CA VAL A 226 9.03 33.99 17.22
C VAL A 226 7.59 34.04 17.70
N VAL A 227 6.75 34.75 16.94
CA VAL A 227 5.32 34.53 16.98
C VAL A 227 5.19 33.06 16.65
N ALA A 228 4.73 32.26 17.62
CA ALA A 228 4.44 30.86 17.41
C ALA A 228 3.33 30.76 16.34
N LYS A 229 3.72 30.85 15.07
CA LYS A 229 2.84 30.58 13.95
C LYS A 229 2.43 29.14 14.13
N GLY A 230 1.14 28.91 14.40
CA GLY A 230 0.56 27.58 14.32
C GLY A 230 1.00 26.98 12.98
N LYS A 231 1.34 25.69 12.96
CA LYS A 231 1.78 25.04 11.73
C LYS A 231 0.70 25.21 10.68
N GLU A 232 0.95 26.07 9.70
CA GLU A 232 0.09 26.25 8.54
C GLU A 232 0.05 24.92 7.76
N ALA A 233 -1.11 24.62 7.17
CA ALA A 233 -1.28 23.39 6.38
C ALA A 233 -0.29 23.38 5.22
N SER A 234 0.39 22.25 4.99
CA SER A 234 1.31 22.16 3.86
C SER A 234 0.54 22.17 2.53
N LYS A 235 1.22 22.52 1.43
CA LYS A 235 0.67 22.41 0.07
C LYS A 235 0.02 21.04 -0.19
N THR A 236 0.63 19.96 0.31
CA THR A 236 0.14 18.60 0.12
C THR A 236 -1.15 18.35 0.89
N ASP A 237 -1.26 18.89 2.10
CA ASP A 237 -2.45 18.76 2.94
C ASP A 237 -3.63 19.52 2.32
N ILE A 238 -3.37 20.73 1.82
CA ILE A 238 -4.38 21.54 1.11
C ILE A 238 -4.93 20.80 -0.11
N ILE A 239 -4.05 20.27 -0.98
CA ILE A 239 -4.48 19.52 -2.18
C ILE A 239 -5.27 18.26 -1.79
N THR A 240 -4.83 17.55 -0.75
CA THR A 240 -5.51 16.34 -0.26
C THR A 240 -6.89 16.67 0.33
N GLY A 241 -7.02 17.82 0.99
CA GLY A 241 -8.29 18.34 1.49
C GLY A 241 -9.29 18.56 0.35
N VAL A 242 -8.87 19.17 -0.75
CA VAL A 242 -9.73 19.36 -1.94
C VAL A 242 -10.13 18.01 -2.55
N LYS A 243 -9.17 17.10 -2.75
CA LYS A 243 -9.44 15.75 -3.30
C LYS A 243 -10.46 14.95 -2.49
N LYS A 244 -10.47 15.14 -1.17
CA LYS A 244 -11.38 14.46 -0.25
C LYS A 244 -12.68 15.22 -0.03
N GLY A 245 -12.88 16.37 -0.70
CA GLY A 245 -14.05 17.23 -0.49
C GLY A 245 -14.11 17.88 0.90
N LEU A 246 -13.00 17.92 1.64
CA LEU A 246 -12.94 18.51 2.99
C LEU A 246 -12.88 20.04 2.96
N ILE A 247 -12.34 20.61 1.88
CA ILE A 247 -12.31 22.04 1.60
C ILE A 247 -12.64 22.27 0.12
N THR A 248 -13.27 23.40 -0.21
CA THR A 248 -13.57 23.74 -1.60
C THR A 248 -12.31 24.20 -2.34
N SER A 249 -12.35 24.18 -3.67
CA SER A 249 -11.25 24.69 -4.51
C SER A 249 -10.96 26.16 -4.24
N GLU A 250 -11.99 26.97 -3.97
CA GLU A 250 -11.83 28.39 -3.63
C GLU A 250 -11.13 28.59 -2.28
N THR A 251 -11.48 27.80 -1.26
CA THR A 251 -10.78 27.83 0.04
C THR A 251 -9.32 27.43 -0.12
N ALA A 252 -9.06 26.36 -0.85
CA ALA A 252 -7.69 25.90 -1.10
C ALA A 252 -6.86 26.90 -1.89
N TYR A 253 -7.48 27.66 -2.80
CA TYR A 253 -6.83 28.71 -3.57
C TYR A 253 -6.30 29.82 -2.66
N ILE A 254 -7.10 30.25 -1.67
CA ILE A 254 -6.69 31.25 -0.68
C ILE A 254 -5.58 30.69 0.22
N MET A 255 -5.74 29.46 0.72
CA MET A 255 -4.73 28.82 1.58
C MET A 255 -3.38 28.64 0.88
N LEU A 256 -3.37 28.39 -0.44
CA LEU A 256 -2.14 28.32 -1.23
C LEU A 256 -1.45 29.69 -1.34
N GLN A 257 -2.22 30.78 -1.45
CA GLN A 257 -1.65 32.13 -1.45
C GLN A 257 -1.08 32.52 -0.09
N ASP A 258 -1.73 32.12 1.00
CA ASP A 258 -1.27 32.38 2.36
C ASP A 258 0.11 31.74 2.63
N ILE A 259 0.38 30.56 2.06
CA ILE A 259 1.69 29.90 2.14
C ILE A 259 2.68 30.36 1.05
N GLY A 260 2.35 31.42 0.30
CA GLY A 260 3.26 32.11 -0.62
C GLY A 260 3.21 31.69 -2.09
N PHE A 261 2.19 30.95 -2.55
CA PHE A 261 2.01 30.71 -3.98
C PHE A 261 1.34 31.91 -4.66
N THR A 262 1.74 32.20 -5.91
CA THR A 262 1.05 33.25 -6.69
C THR A 262 -0.39 32.81 -7.03
N PRO A 263 -1.30 33.76 -7.34
CA PRO A 263 -2.63 33.46 -7.87
C PRO A 263 -2.62 32.42 -9.00
N GLU A 264 -1.75 32.60 -9.99
CA GLU A 264 -1.65 31.73 -11.16
C GLU A 264 -1.14 30.34 -10.79
N ALA A 265 -0.12 30.27 -9.92
CA ALA A 265 0.41 29.00 -9.44
C ALA A 265 -0.61 28.22 -8.61
N SER A 266 -1.38 28.92 -7.78
CA SER A 266 -2.44 28.33 -6.96
C SER A 266 -3.54 27.72 -7.82
N SER A 267 -4.01 28.48 -8.83
CA SER A 267 -4.98 28.00 -9.82
C SER A 267 -4.47 26.76 -10.57
N PHE A 268 -3.24 26.82 -11.08
CA PHE A 268 -2.62 25.70 -11.79
C PHE A 268 -2.47 24.45 -10.92
N ILE A 269 -2.03 24.60 -9.66
CA ILE A 269 -1.88 23.48 -8.72
C ILE A 269 -3.22 22.79 -8.49
N LEU A 270 -4.30 23.56 -8.32
CA LEU A 270 -5.63 23.01 -8.12
C LEU A 270 -6.16 22.34 -9.39
N GLN A 271 -6.00 22.97 -10.55
CA GLN A 271 -6.43 22.38 -11.82
C GLN A 271 -5.68 21.08 -12.16
N VAL A 272 -4.35 21.04 -11.97
CA VAL A 272 -3.54 19.87 -12.35
C VAL A 272 -3.60 18.74 -11.33
N ARG A 273 -3.72 19.07 -10.04
CA ARG A 273 -3.63 18.08 -8.97
C ARG A 273 -4.94 17.78 -8.27
N ALA A 274 -5.91 18.68 -8.20
CA ALA A 274 -7.18 18.41 -7.53
C ALA A 274 -8.15 17.68 -8.46
N GLU A 275 -8.12 17.98 -9.76
CA GLU A 275 -8.84 17.18 -10.76
C GLU A 275 -8.07 15.89 -10.99
N THR A 276 -8.77 14.75 -10.94
CA THR A 276 -8.34 13.51 -11.61
C THR A 276 -7.86 13.92 -12.98
N SER A 277 -6.54 13.81 -13.24
CA SER A 277 -5.93 14.36 -14.45
C SER A 277 -6.83 14.07 -15.66
N PRO A 278 -7.14 15.04 -16.54
CA PRO A 278 -7.93 14.78 -17.74
C PRO A 278 -7.27 13.75 -18.68
N PHE A 279 -6.01 13.40 -18.41
CA PHE A 279 -5.25 12.35 -19.10
C PHE A 279 -5.25 11.01 -18.37
N SER A 280 -5.71 10.95 -17.12
CA SER A 280 -5.90 9.70 -16.40
C SER A 280 -7.18 9.05 -16.92
N PRO A 281 -7.10 7.89 -17.57
CA PRO A 281 -8.27 7.23 -18.13
C PRO A 281 -9.27 6.93 -17.02
N ILE A 282 -10.52 7.33 -17.26
CA ILE A 282 -11.63 7.20 -16.30
C ILE A 282 -11.94 5.72 -16.08
N ASN A 283 -11.66 4.88 -17.08
CA ASN A 283 -11.93 3.46 -17.05
C ASN A 283 -10.90 2.64 -17.83
N PHE A 284 -10.96 1.33 -17.67
CA PHE A 284 -10.04 0.39 -18.32
C PHE A 284 -10.09 0.46 -19.87
N ALA A 285 -11.25 0.78 -20.46
CA ALA A 285 -11.38 0.88 -21.91
C ALA A 285 -10.64 2.11 -22.46
N GLU A 286 -10.74 3.27 -21.81
CA GLU A 286 -9.95 4.46 -22.14
C GLU A 286 -8.46 4.22 -21.96
N PHE A 287 -8.06 3.52 -20.88
CA PHE A 287 -6.66 3.13 -20.68
C PHE A 287 -6.15 2.24 -21.81
N LYS A 288 -6.96 1.26 -22.23
CA LYS A 288 -6.63 0.38 -23.36
C LYS A 288 -6.59 1.13 -24.68
N ASP A 289 -7.47 2.10 -24.92
CA ASP A 289 -7.45 2.92 -26.12
C ASP A 289 -6.19 3.81 -26.18
N LEU A 290 -5.83 4.47 -25.07
CA LEU A 290 -4.60 5.27 -24.94
C LEU A 290 -3.35 4.42 -25.16
N THR A 291 -3.26 3.26 -24.50
CA THR A 291 -2.10 2.35 -24.67
C THR A 291 -2.05 1.73 -26.07
N THR A 292 -3.19 1.50 -26.72
CA THR A 292 -3.25 1.02 -28.11
C THR A 292 -2.76 2.10 -29.08
N LYS A 293 -3.23 3.35 -28.93
CA LYS A 293 -2.74 4.50 -29.71
C LYS A 293 -1.23 4.68 -29.57
N TYR A 294 -0.71 4.57 -28.34
CA TYR A 294 0.73 4.63 -28.08
C TYR A 294 1.49 3.49 -28.78
N LYS A 295 0.99 2.24 -28.69
CA LYS A 295 1.62 1.09 -29.36
C LYS A 295 1.63 1.23 -30.88
N ILE A 296 0.54 1.73 -31.47
CA ILE A 296 0.46 2.04 -32.91
C ILE A 296 1.49 3.11 -33.28
N ALA A 297 1.59 4.19 -32.49
CA ALA A 297 2.60 5.24 -32.69
C ALA A 297 4.04 4.72 -32.55
N ALA A 298 4.25 3.69 -31.74
CA ALA A 298 5.53 3.00 -31.57
C ALA A 298 5.78 1.88 -32.62
N GLY A 299 4.95 1.78 -33.67
CA GLY A 299 5.12 0.81 -34.75
C GLY A 299 4.80 -0.64 -34.37
N ARG A 300 4.07 -0.87 -33.27
CA ARG A 300 3.64 -2.21 -32.86
C ARG A 300 2.25 -2.51 -33.42
N GLU A 301 2.07 -3.71 -33.96
CA GLU A 301 0.76 -4.20 -34.36
C GLU A 301 -0.12 -4.47 -33.14
N VAL A 302 -1.33 -3.90 -33.13
CA VAL A 302 -2.32 -4.11 -32.08
C VAL A 302 -3.68 -4.28 -32.73
N LYS A 303 -4.42 -5.32 -32.31
CA LYS A 303 -5.84 -5.50 -32.67
C LYS A 303 -6.66 -4.41 -31.97
N PRO A 304 -7.31 -3.48 -32.69
CA PRO A 304 -8.10 -2.43 -32.07
C PRO A 304 -9.30 -3.03 -31.32
N MET A 305 -9.72 -2.37 -30.25
CA MET A 305 -10.91 -2.74 -29.48
C MET A 305 -12.18 -2.43 -30.32
N PRO A 306 -13.11 -3.38 -30.50
CA PRO A 306 -14.36 -3.15 -31.23
C PRO A 306 -15.19 -2.02 -30.61
N GLU A 307 -15.87 -1.23 -31.45
CA GLU A 307 -16.72 -0.12 -31.00
C GLU A 307 -17.86 -0.58 -30.09
N GLU A 308 -18.40 -1.78 -30.30
CA GLU A 308 -19.42 -2.36 -29.43
C GLU A 308 -18.93 -2.60 -27.99
N LEU A 309 -17.67 -3.00 -27.85
CA LEU A 309 -17.05 -3.25 -26.55
C LEU A 309 -16.75 -1.92 -25.83
N LYS A 310 -16.38 -0.88 -26.58
CA LYS A 310 -16.23 0.48 -26.04
C LYS A 310 -17.55 1.05 -25.55
N LYS A 311 -18.64 0.90 -26.31
CA LYS A 311 -20.00 1.32 -25.90
C LYS A 311 -20.45 0.59 -24.64
N ALA A 312 -20.24 -0.72 -24.57
CA ALA A 312 -20.58 -1.51 -23.37
C ALA A 312 -19.77 -1.04 -22.15
N ALA A 313 -18.46 -0.78 -22.30
CA ALA A 313 -17.64 -0.24 -21.22
C ALA A 313 -18.12 1.14 -20.74
N ALA A 314 -18.45 2.04 -21.67
CA ALA A 314 -18.97 3.37 -21.34
C ALA A 314 -20.29 3.29 -20.56
N GLU A 315 -21.17 2.36 -20.92
CA GLU A 315 -22.43 2.15 -20.22
C GLU A 315 -22.22 1.61 -18.80
N VAL A 316 -21.26 0.70 -18.58
CA VAL A 316 -20.86 0.26 -17.23
C VAL A 316 -20.42 1.44 -16.37
N VAL A 317 -19.63 2.36 -16.93
CA VAL A 317 -19.14 3.54 -16.19
C VAL A 317 -20.27 4.50 -15.87
N ARG A 318 -21.17 4.76 -16.84
CA ARG A 318 -22.34 5.62 -16.64
C ARG A 318 -23.22 5.08 -15.50
N LEU A 319 -23.55 3.79 -15.52
CA LEU A 319 -24.36 3.14 -14.51
C LEU A 319 -23.65 3.06 -13.15
N THR A 320 -22.33 2.92 -13.12
CA THR A 320 -21.55 2.97 -11.87
C THR A 320 -21.69 4.35 -11.21
N GLY A 321 -21.52 5.42 -11.98
CA GLY A 321 -21.72 6.79 -11.48
C GLY A 321 -23.16 7.07 -11.02
N GLU A 322 -24.16 6.49 -11.69
CA GLU A 322 -25.57 6.57 -11.28
C GLU A 322 -25.81 5.88 -9.92
N VAL A 323 -25.22 4.71 -9.70
CA VAL A 323 -25.30 4.00 -8.40
C VAL A 323 -24.63 4.82 -7.29
N GLU A 324 -23.43 5.37 -7.54
CA GLU A 324 -22.70 6.19 -6.56
C GLU A 324 -23.49 7.45 -6.18
N ALA A 325 -24.06 8.16 -7.15
CA ALA A 325 -24.88 9.35 -6.90
C ALA A 325 -26.15 9.03 -6.08
N LEU A 326 -26.77 7.87 -6.33
CA LEU A 326 -27.93 7.41 -5.55
C LEU A 326 -27.53 7.01 -4.13
N GLU A 327 -26.36 6.39 -3.95
CA GLU A 327 -25.82 6.07 -2.61
C GLU A 327 -25.52 7.34 -1.80
N GLU A 328 -24.96 8.37 -2.42
CA GLU A 328 -24.74 9.67 -1.78
C GLU A 328 -26.07 10.34 -1.40
N SER A 329 -27.05 10.35 -2.31
CA SER A 329 -28.40 10.89 -2.03
C SER A 329 -29.09 10.16 -0.87
N ILE A 330 -28.95 8.83 -0.79
CA ILE A 330 -29.47 8.03 0.32
C ILE A 330 -28.79 8.43 1.64
N LYS A 331 -27.46 8.59 1.62
CA LYS A 331 -26.68 8.98 2.80
C LYS A 331 -27.08 10.35 3.32
N GLU A 332 -27.26 11.33 2.43
CA GLU A 332 -27.73 12.67 2.79
C GLU A 332 -29.12 12.63 3.43
N GLU A 333 -30.06 11.90 2.83
CA GLU A 333 -31.43 11.81 3.35
C GLU A 333 -31.50 11.06 4.68
N GLN A 334 -30.69 10.00 4.85
CA GLN A 334 -30.50 9.34 6.14
C GLN A 334 -29.94 10.27 7.21
N GLY A 335 -29.00 11.15 6.84
CA GLY A 335 -28.45 12.17 7.74
C GLY A 335 -29.53 13.09 8.31
N LYS A 336 -30.46 13.55 7.45
CA LYS A 336 -31.58 14.42 7.87
C LYS A 336 -32.56 13.74 8.83
N LEU A 337 -32.75 12.43 8.69
CA LEU A 337 -33.67 11.65 9.52
C LEU A 337 -33.16 11.38 10.95
N ILE A 338 -31.84 11.45 11.18
CA ILE A 338 -31.24 11.20 12.50
C ILE A 338 -31.56 12.34 13.49
N GLU A 339 -31.78 13.56 12.99
CA GLU A 339 -31.92 14.76 13.83
C GLU A 339 -33.38 15.11 14.19
N LEU A 340 -34.37 14.40 13.62
CA LEU A 340 -35.79 14.75 13.77
C LEU A 340 -36.57 13.66 14.52
N GLU A 341 -37.08 13.99 15.70
CA GLU A 341 -38.15 13.25 16.38
C GLU A 341 -39.40 14.13 16.55
N PRO A 342 -40.56 13.75 15.98
CA PRO A 342 -40.82 12.54 15.17
C PRO A 342 -40.28 12.64 13.73
N ARG A 343 -39.98 11.49 13.12
CA ARG A 343 -39.55 11.40 11.73
C ARG A 343 -40.69 11.79 10.78
N PRO A 344 -40.47 12.73 9.83
CA PRO A 344 -41.49 13.08 8.85
C PRO A 344 -41.79 11.91 7.90
N GLU A 345 -43.06 11.53 7.73
CA GLU A 345 -43.49 10.46 6.81
C GLU A 345 -43.01 10.70 5.37
N GLU A 346 -42.98 11.96 4.93
CA GLU A 346 -42.49 12.34 3.60
C GLU A 346 -41.01 12.00 3.37
N ALA A 347 -40.17 12.15 4.41
CA ALA A 347 -38.74 11.86 4.31
C ALA A 347 -38.48 10.34 4.25
N GLU A 348 -39.27 9.54 4.99
CA GLU A 348 -39.21 8.08 4.91
C GLU A 348 -39.65 7.55 3.54
N ALA A 349 -40.69 8.16 2.94
CA ALA A 349 -41.14 7.84 1.59
C ALA A 349 -40.05 8.12 0.54
N ARG A 350 -39.42 9.31 0.60
CA ARG A 350 -38.30 9.66 -0.31
C ARG A 350 -37.12 8.72 -0.17
N LEU A 351 -36.73 8.38 1.06
CA LEU A 351 -35.65 7.43 1.30
C LEU A 351 -35.95 6.06 0.66
N THR A 352 -37.19 5.59 0.79
CA THR A 352 -37.63 4.33 0.19
C THR A 352 -37.57 4.39 -1.34
N GLU A 353 -38.01 5.49 -1.95
CA GLU A 353 -37.92 5.70 -3.39
C GLU A 353 -36.47 5.69 -3.91
N LEU A 354 -35.56 6.38 -3.21
CA LEU A 354 -34.13 6.40 -3.54
C LEU A 354 -33.52 5.00 -3.43
N GLN A 355 -33.87 4.23 -2.40
CA GLN A 355 -33.39 2.86 -2.24
C GLN A 355 -33.88 1.93 -3.36
N VAL A 356 -35.14 2.07 -3.79
CA VAL A 356 -35.69 1.32 -4.92
C VAL A 356 -34.98 1.71 -6.22
N ALA A 357 -34.73 3.00 -6.44
CA ALA A 357 -33.99 3.50 -7.60
C ALA A 357 -32.55 2.93 -7.63
N ARG A 358 -31.84 2.97 -6.50
CA ARG A 358 -30.50 2.39 -6.35
C ARG A 358 -30.50 0.90 -6.71
N ASN A 359 -31.43 0.13 -6.17
CA ASN A 359 -31.47 -1.32 -6.42
C ASN A 359 -31.75 -1.64 -7.90
N ARG A 360 -32.58 -0.83 -8.57
CA ARG A 360 -32.80 -0.95 -10.03
C ARG A 360 -31.53 -0.63 -10.82
N ALA A 361 -30.83 0.46 -10.46
CA ALA A 361 -29.57 0.84 -11.09
C ALA A 361 -28.47 -0.22 -10.89
N ILE A 362 -28.38 -0.82 -9.70
CA ILE A 362 -27.47 -1.95 -9.41
C ILE A 362 -27.80 -3.16 -10.29
N SER A 363 -29.07 -3.57 -10.35
CA SER A 363 -29.49 -4.71 -11.17
C SER A 363 -29.18 -4.49 -12.65
N GLU A 364 -29.38 -3.28 -13.15
CA GLU A 364 -29.05 -2.94 -14.55
C GLU A 364 -27.53 -2.89 -14.77
N LEU A 365 -26.77 -2.34 -13.82
CA LEU A 365 -25.30 -2.35 -13.85
C LEU A 365 -24.75 -3.78 -13.90
N GLU A 366 -25.28 -4.71 -13.10
CA GLU A 366 -24.88 -6.11 -13.11
C GLU A 366 -25.18 -6.78 -14.47
N ARG A 367 -26.35 -6.51 -15.06
CA ARG A 367 -26.71 -7.00 -16.39
C ARG A 367 -25.73 -6.50 -17.45
N VAL A 368 -25.47 -5.19 -17.50
CA VAL A 368 -24.56 -4.57 -18.47
C VAL A 368 -23.10 -5.02 -18.25
N LYS A 369 -22.67 -5.20 -17.00
CA LYS A 369 -21.34 -5.77 -16.69
C LYS A 369 -21.18 -7.18 -17.24
N SER A 370 -22.18 -8.04 -17.03
CA SER A 370 -22.15 -9.40 -17.57
C SER A 370 -22.07 -9.42 -19.10
N GLU A 371 -22.84 -8.54 -19.78
CA GLU A 371 -22.77 -8.38 -21.23
C GLU A 371 -21.40 -7.87 -21.71
N TYR A 372 -20.82 -6.90 -20.99
CA TYR A 372 -19.47 -6.39 -21.26
C TYR A 372 -18.41 -7.49 -21.11
N GLU A 373 -18.46 -8.27 -20.04
CA GLU A 373 -17.53 -9.37 -19.77
C GLU A 373 -17.62 -10.48 -20.83
N SER A 374 -18.83 -10.85 -21.25
CA SER A 374 -19.04 -11.81 -22.33
C SER A 374 -18.39 -11.33 -23.64
N LYS A 375 -18.66 -10.07 -24.04
CA LYS A 375 -18.06 -9.47 -25.25
C LYS A 375 -16.53 -9.34 -25.14
N LEU A 376 -16.03 -9.04 -23.95
CA LEU A 376 -14.59 -8.95 -23.69
C LEU A 376 -13.92 -10.32 -23.83
N ALA A 377 -14.55 -11.38 -23.34
CA ALA A 377 -14.08 -12.76 -23.47
C ALA A 377 -14.06 -13.20 -24.94
N GLU A 378 -15.14 -12.97 -25.68
CA GLU A 378 -15.22 -13.24 -27.12
C GLU A 378 -14.11 -12.53 -27.90
N TRP A 379 -13.85 -11.25 -27.61
CA TRP A 379 -12.79 -10.49 -28.27
C TRP A 379 -11.38 -11.02 -27.95
N ARG A 380 -11.16 -11.48 -26.71
CA ARG A 380 -9.87 -12.05 -26.27
C ARG A 380 -9.59 -13.42 -26.86
N HIS A 381 -10.61 -14.25 -27.05
CA HIS A 381 -10.47 -15.65 -27.48
C HIS A 381 -10.77 -15.89 -28.97
N GLY A 382 -11.58 -15.04 -29.61
CA GLY A 382 -11.94 -15.13 -31.03
C GLY A 382 -10.95 -14.41 -31.95
N GLY A 383 -9.65 -14.40 -31.62
CA GLY A 383 -8.63 -13.57 -32.27
C GLY A 383 -7.36 -14.31 -32.62
#